data_AF-A0A3R7WBQ3-F1
#
_entry.id   AF-A0A3R7WBQ3-F1
#
_cell.length_a   1.000
_cell.length_b   1.000
_cell.length_c   1.000
_cell.angle_alpha   90.00
_cell.angle_beta   90.00
_cell.angle_gamma   90.00
#
_symmetry.space_group_name_H-M   'P 1'
#
loop_
_entity.id
_entity.type
_entity.pdbx_description
1 polymer ?
#
loop_
_entity_poly.entity_id
_entity_poly.type
_entity_poly.pdbx_seq_one_letter_code
_entity_poly.pdbx_strand_id
1 'polypeptide(L)'
;MEKEEIIKLLAPIKPKHAFGDSKHPEKPDYSVTYNWAALPHIKGLQHEVPDESFKSITDEADVDVFYIHPTGFFGKYWNCRIDKSIASYDRTELMLINQASAFNELCNIYAPHYRQATYYSYFDEDSNGFDAHDLAYSDVEKAFDYYLENFNQGKPFIIAAHSQGALHGQRLIHNKIQNSFLKNQMICAYLIGYIIPENNFNILFPNLNASESSTDLHSVVTWATVTEGHLRNREKTIAWLPDGWVKVDMGKKIISTNPLSWNSSSSWHDALPNNLAITTKAKNYNFADRLAKEYSGSIKSIIPSNPQDFCCRINQENGLLETKGKLVEKIRKLIISGDLHNFDISLFWGSLRANVKRRINAFI
;
A
#
# COMPACT_ATOMS: atom_id res chain seq x y z
N MET A 1 10.89 20.31 1.53
CA MET A 1 12.22 19.72 1.79
C MET A 1 13.11 20.25 0.71
N GLU A 2 14.14 20.98 1.09
CA GLU A 2 15.05 21.60 0.12
C GLU A 2 15.88 20.51 -0.59
N LYS A 3 16.33 20.77 -1.82
CA LYS A 3 17.07 19.78 -2.64
C LYS A 3 18.27 19.17 -1.90
N GLU A 4 18.97 19.96 -1.10
CA GLU A 4 20.11 19.50 -0.30
C GLU A 4 19.71 18.49 0.80
N GLU A 5 18.57 18.68 1.43
CA GLU A 5 18.04 17.77 2.45
C GLU A 5 17.67 16.42 1.83
N ILE A 6 17.10 16.43 0.61
CA ILE A 6 16.80 15.22 -0.16
C ILE A 6 18.09 14.46 -0.47
N ILE A 7 19.14 15.15 -0.95
CA ILE A 7 20.42 14.52 -1.26
C ILE A 7 21.04 13.87 0.00
N LYS A 8 21.04 14.59 1.13
CA LYS A 8 21.56 14.05 2.41
C LYS A 8 20.76 12.83 2.87
N LEU A 9 19.43 12.86 2.73
CA LEU A 9 18.55 11.74 3.08
C LEU A 9 18.80 10.50 2.21
N LEU A 10 19.10 10.69 0.93
CA LEU A 10 19.23 9.62 -0.05
C LEU A 10 20.66 9.05 -0.17
N ALA A 11 21.69 9.83 0.16
CA ALA A 11 23.08 9.42 0.03
C ALA A 11 23.42 8.07 0.71
N PRO A 12 22.90 7.74 1.91
CA PRO A 12 23.17 6.45 2.56
C PRO A 12 22.60 5.23 1.82
N ILE A 13 21.62 5.44 0.95
CA ILE A 13 20.87 4.36 0.27
C ILE A 13 21.06 4.37 -1.25
N LYS A 14 21.85 5.31 -1.79
CA LYS A 14 22.14 5.39 -3.23
C LYS A 14 22.87 4.13 -3.71
N PRO A 15 22.37 3.44 -4.76
CA PRO A 15 23.08 2.35 -5.41
C PRO A 15 24.43 2.80 -5.99
N LYS A 16 25.42 1.90 -5.92
CA LYS A 16 26.80 2.21 -6.33
C LYS A 16 27.04 2.11 -7.84
N HIS A 17 26.27 1.27 -8.52
CA HIS A 17 26.42 0.98 -9.94
C HIS A 17 25.08 1.20 -10.64
N ALA A 18 25.10 1.39 -11.96
CA ALA A 18 23.89 1.35 -12.77
C ALA A 18 23.18 0.00 -12.58
N PHE A 19 21.88 -0.03 -12.88
CA PHE A 19 21.06 -1.23 -12.75
C PHE A 19 21.65 -2.38 -13.55
N GLY A 20 21.93 -2.18 -14.85
CA GLY A 20 22.48 -3.20 -15.73
C GLY A 20 23.86 -3.73 -15.35
N ASP A 21 24.64 -2.97 -14.58
CA ASP A 21 25.97 -3.36 -14.08
C ASP A 21 25.90 -3.98 -12.67
N SER A 22 24.72 -4.01 -12.05
CA SER A 22 24.53 -4.51 -10.69
C SER A 22 24.20 -6.00 -10.70
N LYS A 23 24.70 -6.73 -9.69
CA LYS A 23 24.19 -8.08 -9.41
C LYS A 23 22.83 -7.97 -8.73
N HIS A 24 21.79 -8.51 -9.37
CA HIS A 24 20.45 -8.57 -8.77
C HIS A 24 20.28 -9.82 -7.89
N PRO A 25 19.44 -9.76 -6.84
CA PRO A 25 19.09 -10.92 -6.04
C PRO A 25 18.40 -12.00 -6.89
N GLU A 26 18.52 -13.26 -6.46
CA GLU A 26 17.87 -14.39 -7.10
C GLU A 26 16.34 -14.23 -7.14
N LYS A 27 15.73 -14.73 -8.21
CA LYS A 27 14.27 -14.69 -8.36
C LYS A 27 13.61 -15.55 -7.25
N PRO A 28 12.53 -15.09 -6.59
CA PRO A 28 11.73 -15.92 -5.71
C PRO A 28 11.13 -17.12 -6.45
N ASP A 29 11.00 -18.23 -5.73
CA ASP A 29 10.18 -19.38 -6.11
C ASP A 29 8.91 -19.38 -5.24
N TYR A 30 7.77 -19.04 -5.83
CA TYR A 30 6.50 -18.91 -5.09
C TYR A 30 5.86 -20.24 -4.69
N SER A 31 6.42 -21.39 -5.11
CA SER A 31 6.07 -22.67 -4.49
C SER A 31 6.62 -22.83 -3.07
N VAL A 32 7.61 -22.00 -2.70
CA VAL A 32 8.25 -22.03 -1.39
C VAL A 32 7.62 -21.00 -0.47
N THR A 33 7.06 -21.48 0.65
CA THR A 33 6.43 -20.68 1.71
C THR A 33 7.30 -19.50 2.19
N TYR A 34 8.62 -19.65 2.22
CA TYR A 34 9.55 -18.59 2.63
C TYR A 34 9.44 -17.30 1.80
N ASN A 35 9.01 -17.41 0.54
CA ASN A 35 8.85 -16.30 -0.39
C ASN A 35 7.48 -15.61 -0.27
N TRP A 36 6.67 -15.98 0.73
CA TRP A 36 5.42 -15.31 1.07
C TRP A 36 5.57 -14.54 2.38
N ALA A 37 5.20 -13.27 2.35
CA ALA A 37 5.09 -12.42 3.53
C ALA A 37 3.87 -12.82 4.38
N ALA A 38 2.78 -13.24 3.73
CA ALA A 38 1.60 -13.80 4.38
C ALA A 38 0.98 -14.90 3.53
N LEU A 39 0.56 -15.97 4.20
CA LEU A 39 -0.34 -17.01 3.70
C LEU A 39 -1.42 -17.22 4.77
N PRO A 40 -2.67 -17.53 4.39
CA PRO A 40 -3.80 -17.55 5.32
C PRO A 40 -3.70 -18.61 6.43
N HIS A 41 -3.03 -19.74 6.16
CA HIS A 41 -2.79 -20.80 7.15
C HIS A 41 -1.57 -20.54 8.05
N ILE A 42 -0.82 -19.45 7.84
CA ILE A 42 0.36 -19.10 8.62
C ILE A 42 0.02 -17.96 9.56
N LYS A 43 -0.02 -18.25 10.87
CA LYS A 43 -0.20 -17.23 11.89
C LYS A 43 0.92 -16.19 11.80
N GLY A 44 0.54 -14.96 11.49
CA GLY A 44 1.43 -13.81 11.32
C GLY A 44 0.71 -12.51 11.62
N LEU A 45 1.40 -11.38 11.46
CA LEU A 45 0.91 -10.08 11.87
C LEU A 45 -0.30 -9.56 11.07
N GLN A 46 -0.58 -10.14 9.91
CA GLN A 46 -1.81 -9.89 9.16
C GLN A 46 -3.07 -10.35 9.93
N HIS A 47 -2.95 -11.22 10.92
CA HIS A 47 -4.07 -11.69 11.75
C HIS A 47 -4.25 -10.92 13.05
N GLU A 48 -3.36 -9.96 13.36
CA GLU A 48 -3.47 -9.15 14.57
C GLU A 48 -4.71 -8.25 14.54
N VAL A 49 -5.27 -8.02 15.73
CA VAL A 49 -6.42 -7.15 15.95
C VAL A 49 -6.19 -6.25 17.16
N PRO A 50 -6.85 -5.09 17.26
CA PRO A 50 -6.60 -4.13 18.35
C PRO A 50 -6.98 -4.65 19.75
N ASP A 51 -8.03 -5.47 19.83
CA ASP A 51 -8.53 -6.13 21.03
C ASP A 51 -9.50 -7.28 20.67
N GLU A 52 -9.99 -8.00 21.68
CA GLU A 52 -10.83 -9.20 21.54
C GLU A 52 -12.22 -8.93 20.94
N SER A 53 -12.65 -7.67 20.80
CA SER A 53 -13.92 -7.34 20.14
C SER A 53 -13.86 -7.51 18.62
N PHE A 54 -12.67 -7.64 18.04
CA PHE A 54 -12.44 -7.83 16.61
C PHE A 54 -12.14 -9.29 16.29
N LYS A 55 -12.82 -9.81 15.27
CA LYS A 55 -12.60 -11.17 14.75
C LYS A 55 -11.43 -11.20 13.79
N SER A 56 -10.71 -12.31 13.71
CA SER A 56 -9.70 -12.55 12.69
C SER A 56 -9.84 -14.00 12.25
N ILE A 57 -9.94 -14.25 10.94
CA ILE A 57 -10.07 -15.59 10.37
C ILE A 57 -8.76 -16.05 9.74
N THR A 58 -8.59 -17.36 9.65
CA THR A 58 -7.42 -18.03 9.05
C THR A 58 -7.91 -19.15 8.15
N ASP A 59 -7.63 -19.06 6.85
CA ASP A 59 -7.81 -20.12 5.84
C ASP A 59 -9.26 -20.61 5.58
N GLU A 60 -10.25 -19.98 6.21
CA GLU A 60 -11.66 -20.36 6.15
C GLU A 60 -12.53 -19.38 5.37
N ALA A 61 -11.92 -18.38 4.71
CA ALA A 61 -12.68 -17.35 4.00
C ALA A 61 -13.14 -17.80 2.61
N ASP A 62 -14.33 -17.35 2.20
CA ASP A 62 -14.84 -17.49 0.83
C ASP A 62 -14.25 -16.44 -0.14
N VAL A 63 -13.60 -15.40 0.40
CA VAL A 63 -12.99 -14.31 -0.36
C VAL A 63 -11.51 -14.22 -0.06
N ASP A 64 -10.71 -13.95 -1.08
CA ASP A 64 -9.27 -13.77 -0.94
C ASP A 64 -8.86 -12.29 -1.06
N VAL A 65 -7.74 -11.93 -0.45
CA VAL A 65 -7.06 -10.66 -0.66
C VAL A 65 -5.65 -10.97 -1.13
N PHE A 66 -5.31 -10.47 -2.32
CA PHE A 66 -3.93 -10.42 -2.79
C PHE A 66 -3.34 -9.06 -2.42
N TYR A 67 -2.57 -9.04 -1.34
CA TYR A 67 -1.99 -7.85 -0.75
C TYR A 67 -0.56 -7.59 -1.26
N ILE A 68 -0.34 -6.43 -1.88
CA ILE A 68 0.96 -5.99 -2.38
C ILE A 68 1.50 -4.92 -1.43
N HIS A 69 2.44 -5.31 -0.58
CA HIS A 69 3.01 -4.44 0.46
C HIS A 69 3.86 -3.29 -0.16
N PRO A 70 4.06 -2.16 0.55
CA PRO A 70 4.87 -1.04 0.07
C PRO A 70 6.39 -1.31 0.20
N THR A 71 7.21 -0.28 -0.10
CA THR A 71 8.67 -0.34 0.04
C THR A 71 9.11 -0.34 1.51
N GLY A 72 9.80 -1.40 1.93
CA GLY A 72 10.56 -1.51 3.16
C GLY A 72 12.08 -1.51 2.96
N PHE A 73 12.55 -1.33 1.73
CA PHE A 73 13.98 -1.39 1.41
C PHE A 73 14.64 -0.02 1.28
N PHE A 74 15.60 0.22 2.17
CA PHE A 74 16.40 1.45 2.26
C PHE A 74 17.90 1.08 2.19
N GLY A 75 18.27 0.30 1.17
CA GLY A 75 19.64 -0.18 0.97
C GLY A 75 20.27 0.30 -0.34
N LYS A 76 21.59 0.10 -0.46
CA LYS A 76 22.42 0.51 -1.60
C LYS A 76 22.38 -0.45 -2.80
N TYR A 77 21.38 -1.31 -2.88
CA TYR A 77 21.12 -2.13 -4.06
C TYR A 77 19.84 -1.61 -4.72
N TRP A 78 19.66 -1.85 -6.02
CA TRP A 78 18.43 -1.46 -6.70
C TRP A 78 17.21 -2.21 -6.19
N ASN A 79 17.38 -3.50 -5.83
CA ASN A 79 16.30 -4.32 -5.32
C ASN A 79 16.70 -5.09 -4.06
N CYS A 80 15.72 -5.25 -3.17
CA CYS A 80 15.87 -5.99 -1.93
C CYS A 80 16.01 -7.49 -2.22
N ARG A 81 16.97 -8.15 -1.58
CA ARG A 81 16.98 -9.62 -1.52
C ARG A 81 15.89 -10.10 -0.56
N ILE A 82 15.33 -11.27 -0.82
CA ILE A 82 14.40 -11.90 0.12
C ILE A 82 15.26 -12.56 1.20
N ASP A 83 15.34 -11.90 2.35
CA ASP A 83 16.00 -12.40 3.54
C ASP A 83 15.25 -11.92 4.78
N LYS A 84 14.89 -12.86 5.66
CA LYS A 84 14.21 -12.58 6.94
C LYS A 84 15.15 -12.04 8.03
N SER A 85 16.47 -12.05 7.79
CA SER A 85 17.47 -11.51 8.73
C SER A 85 17.68 -10.00 8.62
N ILE A 86 17.12 -9.33 7.60
CA ILE A 86 17.36 -7.90 7.37
C ILE A 86 16.17 -7.03 7.79
N ALA A 87 16.45 -5.76 8.09
CA ALA A 87 15.45 -4.80 8.58
C ALA A 87 14.27 -4.56 7.64
N SER A 88 14.41 -4.84 6.33
CA SER A 88 13.27 -4.77 5.40
C SER A 88 12.18 -5.79 5.71
N TYR A 89 12.54 -6.90 6.37
CA TYR A 89 11.57 -7.88 6.86
C TYR A 89 10.73 -7.29 8.00
N ASP A 90 11.33 -6.59 8.97
CA ASP A 90 10.60 -5.86 10.03
C ASP A 90 9.61 -4.84 9.46
N ARG A 91 10.01 -4.12 8.41
CA ARG A 91 9.13 -3.15 7.77
C ARG A 91 7.97 -3.83 7.06
N THR A 92 8.21 -4.97 6.42
CA THR A 92 7.15 -5.77 5.81
C THR A 92 6.17 -6.27 6.87
N GLU A 93 6.66 -6.73 8.01
CA GLU A 93 5.86 -7.07 9.19
C GLU A 93 5.00 -5.91 9.69
N LEU A 94 5.56 -4.70 9.76
CA LEU A 94 4.81 -3.48 10.09
C LEU A 94 3.74 -3.14 9.05
N MET A 95 4.00 -3.42 7.77
CA MET A 95 3.00 -3.19 6.72
C MET A 95 1.85 -4.21 6.83
N LEU A 96 2.14 -5.47 7.13
CA LEU A 96 1.12 -6.48 7.36
C LEU A 96 0.21 -6.08 8.54
N ILE A 97 0.79 -5.67 9.67
CA ILE A 97 0.00 -5.33 10.87
C ILE A 97 -0.83 -4.05 10.73
N ASN A 98 -0.33 -3.04 9.99
CA ASN A 98 -1.02 -1.75 9.87
C ASN A 98 -1.96 -1.66 8.65
N GLN A 99 -1.78 -2.53 7.65
CA GLN A 99 -2.45 -2.40 6.37
C GLN A 99 -3.25 -3.66 6.02
N ALA A 100 -2.59 -4.82 5.95
CA ALA A 100 -3.25 -6.07 5.57
C ALA A 100 -4.24 -6.56 6.65
N SER A 101 -3.99 -6.28 7.93
CA SER A 101 -4.89 -6.65 9.03
C SER A 101 -6.29 -6.06 8.92
N ALA A 102 -6.50 -4.99 8.14
CA ALA A 102 -7.83 -4.43 7.91
C ALA A 102 -8.77 -5.42 7.22
N PHE A 103 -8.23 -6.43 6.51
CA PHE A 103 -9.00 -7.39 5.72
C PHE A 103 -9.28 -8.72 6.44
N ASN A 104 -8.66 -8.94 7.61
CA ASN A 104 -8.63 -10.26 8.26
C ASN A 104 -9.96 -10.72 8.89
N GLU A 105 -11.06 -9.96 8.81
CA GLU A 105 -12.37 -10.41 9.31
C GLU A 105 -13.01 -11.46 8.41
N LEU A 106 -12.85 -11.29 7.09
CA LEU A 106 -13.65 -11.95 6.06
C LEU A 106 -12.82 -12.43 4.86
N CYS A 107 -11.50 -12.25 4.88
CA CYS A 107 -10.64 -12.58 3.75
C CYS A 107 -9.46 -13.48 4.14
N ASN A 108 -9.09 -14.40 3.26
CA ASN A 108 -7.78 -15.05 3.28
C ASN A 108 -6.74 -14.07 2.74
N ILE A 109 -5.66 -13.83 3.47
CA ILE A 109 -4.64 -12.84 3.07
C ILE A 109 -3.43 -13.54 2.47
N TYR A 110 -3.18 -13.28 1.18
CA TYR A 110 -1.99 -13.68 0.45
C TYR A 110 -1.12 -12.46 0.19
N ALA A 111 0.14 -12.49 0.60
CA ALA A 111 1.08 -11.41 0.32
C ALA A 111 2.44 -11.99 -0.05
N PRO A 112 2.97 -11.72 -1.27
CA PRO A 112 4.29 -12.21 -1.64
C PRO A 112 5.39 -11.36 -1.00
N HIS A 113 6.52 -11.99 -0.68
CA HIS A 113 7.78 -11.26 -0.73
C HIS A 113 8.19 -11.12 -2.20
N TYR A 114 8.54 -9.91 -2.59
CA TYR A 114 9.09 -9.62 -3.90
C TYR A 114 10.38 -8.81 -3.75
N ARG A 115 11.21 -8.77 -4.79
CA ARG A 115 12.46 -7.99 -4.77
C ARG A 115 12.15 -6.50 -4.88
N GLN A 116 11.66 -5.91 -3.78
CA GLN A 116 11.23 -4.51 -3.67
C GLN A 116 12.29 -3.57 -4.24
N ALA A 117 11.88 -2.63 -5.09
CA ALA A 117 12.78 -1.57 -5.54
C ALA A 117 13.12 -0.67 -4.33
N THR A 118 14.41 -0.31 -4.18
CA THR A 118 14.89 0.56 -3.10
C THR A 118 14.16 1.89 -3.09
N TYR A 119 13.98 2.50 -1.92
CA TYR A 119 13.38 3.84 -1.82
C TYR A 119 14.11 4.88 -2.70
N TYR A 120 15.41 4.70 -2.96
CA TYR A 120 16.18 5.55 -3.87
C TYR A 120 15.65 5.55 -5.32
N SER A 121 15.06 4.45 -5.79
CA SER A 121 14.58 4.30 -7.19
C SER A 121 13.61 5.39 -7.64
N TYR A 122 12.82 5.90 -6.71
CA TYR A 122 11.88 7.01 -6.94
C TYR A 122 12.58 8.33 -7.29
N PHE A 123 13.83 8.51 -6.87
CA PHE A 123 14.61 9.73 -7.02
C PHE A 123 15.74 9.58 -8.05
N ASP A 124 15.80 8.43 -8.72
CA ASP A 124 16.76 8.23 -9.80
C ASP A 124 16.48 9.21 -10.94
N GLU A 125 17.55 9.87 -11.42
CA GLU A 125 17.44 10.82 -12.53
C GLU A 125 17.43 10.10 -13.88
N ASP A 126 18.05 8.92 -13.95
CA ASP A 126 18.16 8.04 -15.11
C ASP A 126 16.99 7.02 -15.18
N SER A 127 17.17 5.94 -15.94
CA SER A 127 16.19 4.85 -16.10
C SER A 127 16.37 3.69 -15.11
N ASN A 128 17.43 3.68 -14.30
CA ASN A 128 17.75 2.56 -13.40
C ASN A 128 16.64 2.31 -12.38
N GLY A 129 16.00 3.39 -11.90
CA GLY A 129 14.83 3.30 -11.03
C GLY A 129 13.66 2.57 -11.70
N PHE A 130 13.43 2.80 -13.00
CA PHE A 130 12.39 2.11 -13.77
C PHE A 130 12.70 0.62 -13.89
N ASP A 131 13.93 0.26 -14.22
CA ASP A 131 14.36 -1.14 -14.33
C ASP A 131 14.22 -1.88 -12.99
N ALA A 132 14.51 -1.21 -11.87
CA ALA A 132 14.29 -1.74 -10.53
C ALA A 132 12.81 -2.03 -10.26
N HIS A 133 11.91 -1.15 -10.70
CA HIS A 133 10.48 -1.37 -10.58
C HIS A 133 9.96 -2.44 -11.54
N ASP A 134 10.53 -2.58 -12.73
CA ASP A 134 10.20 -3.68 -13.65
C ASP A 134 10.57 -5.04 -13.06
N LEU A 135 11.75 -5.15 -12.45
CA LEU A 135 12.17 -6.36 -11.73
C LEU A 135 11.19 -6.69 -10.60
N ALA A 136 10.87 -5.71 -9.76
CA ALA A 136 9.95 -5.87 -8.63
C ALA A 136 8.54 -6.27 -9.10
N TYR A 137 8.02 -5.64 -10.16
CA TYR A 137 6.73 -5.98 -10.75
C TYR A 137 6.71 -7.41 -11.30
N SER A 138 7.80 -7.85 -11.96
CA SER A 138 7.86 -9.21 -12.51
C SER A 138 7.72 -10.30 -11.44
N ASP A 139 8.12 -10.01 -10.20
CA ASP A 139 7.93 -10.90 -9.06
C ASP A 139 6.47 -10.86 -8.56
N VAL A 140 5.87 -9.66 -8.46
CA VAL A 140 4.45 -9.49 -8.09
C VAL A 140 3.53 -10.21 -9.08
N GLU A 141 3.78 -10.07 -10.38
CA GLU A 141 2.99 -10.74 -11.42
C GLU A 141 3.11 -12.27 -11.32
N LYS A 142 4.32 -12.81 -11.13
CA LYS A 142 4.53 -14.25 -10.95
C LYS A 142 3.91 -14.79 -9.66
N ALA A 143 3.94 -14.02 -8.57
CA ALA A 143 3.25 -14.38 -7.34
C ALA A 143 1.75 -14.44 -7.55
N PHE A 144 1.19 -13.47 -8.29
CA PHE A 144 -0.23 -13.44 -8.58
C PHE A 144 -0.65 -14.63 -9.46
N ASP A 145 0.13 -14.94 -10.50
CA ASP A 145 -0.08 -16.12 -11.34
C ASP A 145 -0.04 -17.41 -10.50
N TYR A 146 0.97 -17.56 -9.63
CA TYR A 146 1.06 -18.72 -8.72
C TYR A 146 -0.14 -18.81 -7.77
N TYR A 147 -0.56 -17.68 -7.20
CA TYR A 147 -1.74 -17.60 -6.34
C TYR A 147 -3.00 -18.05 -7.07
N LEU A 148 -3.23 -17.57 -8.30
CA LEU A 148 -4.39 -17.96 -9.09
C LEU A 148 -4.39 -19.47 -9.40
N GLU A 149 -3.23 -20.00 -9.80
CA GLU A 149 -3.07 -21.41 -10.21
C GLU A 149 -3.15 -22.39 -9.05
N ASN A 150 -2.66 -22.02 -7.86
CA ASN A 150 -2.43 -22.97 -6.77
C ASN A 150 -3.29 -22.72 -5.52
N PHE A 151 -3.77 -21.49 -5.31
CA PHE A 151 -4.41 -21.10 -4.04
C PHE A 151 -5.85 -20.61 -4.21
N ASN A 152 -6.11 -19.75 -5.19
CA ASN A 152 -7.38 -19.02 -5.28
C ASN A 152 -8.60 -19.93 -5.50
N GLN A 153 -8.43 -21.05 -6.23
CA GLN A 153 -9.51 -22.00 -6.53
C GLN A 153 -10.78 -21.35 -7.12
N GLY A 154 -10.63 -20.22 -7.81
CA GLY A 154 -11.75 -19.47 -8.42
C GLY A 154 -12.55 -18.60 -7.44
N LYS A 155 -12.08 -18.40 -6.21
CA LYS A 155 -12.73 -17.50 -5.23
C LYS A 155 -12.75 -16.05 -5.71
N PRO A 156 -13.80 -15.27 -5.39
CA PRO A 156 -13.75 -13.83 -5.52
C PRO A 156 -12.56 -13.26 -4.74
N PHE A 157 -11.94 -12.20 -5.26
CA PHE A 157 -10.76 -11.62 -4.64
C PHE A 157 -10.73 -10.10 -4.65
N ILE A 158 -9.92 -9.53 -3.76
CA ILE A 158 -9.61 -8.10 -3.68
C ILE A 158 -8.13 -7.92 -3.99
N ILE A 159 -7.80 -6.92 -4.81
CA ILE A 159 -6.42 -6.41 -4.88
C ILE A 159 -6.27 -5.31 -3.84
N ALA A 160 -5.42 -5.52 -2.83
CA ALA A 160 -5.11 -4.52 -1.82
C ALA A 160 -3.64 -4.13 -1.92
N ALA A 161 -3.34 -2.83 -1.90
CA ALA A 161 -1.98 -2.40 -2.11
C ALA A 161 -1.72 -1.00 -1.53
N HIS A 162 -0.46 -0.72 -1.18
CA HIS A 162 -0.02 0.59 -0.70
C HIS A 162 1.28 1.04 -1.37
N SER A 163 1.42 2.34 -1.64
CA SER A 163 2.67 2.96 -2.14
C SER A 163 3.25 2.22 -3.36
N GLN A 164 4.49 1.68 -3.28
CA GLN A 164 5.08 0.82 -4.33
C GLN A 164 4.17 -0.33 -4.75
N GLY A 165 3.51 -0.96 -3.78
CA GLY A 165 2.55 -2.02 -4.08
C GLY A 165 1.37 -1.50 -4.88
N ALA A 166 0.88 -0.28 -4.59
CA ALA A 166 -0.21 0.31 -5.35
C ALA A 166 0.22 0.67 -6.78
N LEU A 167 1.43 1.18 -6.99
CA LEU A 167 2.03 1.33 -8.33
C LEU A 167 2.05 -0.02 -9.10
N HIS A 168 2.48 -1.09 -8.44
CA HIS A 168 2.49 -2.43 -9.05
C HIS A 168 1.08 -3.01 -9.25
N GLY A 169 0.14 -2.72 -8.35
CA GLY A 169 -1.26 -3.09 -8.45
C GLY A 169 -1.97 -2.41 -9.63
N GLN A 170 -1.68 -1.14 -9.90
CA GLN A 170 -2.17 -0.43 -11.09
C GLN A 170 -1.76 -1.21 -12.37
N ARG A 171 -0.49 -1.58 -12.48
CA ARG A 171 0.03 -2.34 -13.62
C ARG A 171 -0.51 -3.77 -13.68
N LEU A 172 -0.63 -4.45 -12.54
CA LEU A 172 -1.18 -5.80 -12.46
C LEU A 172 -2.62 -5.85 -12.98
N ILE A 173 -3.44 -4.90 -12.54
CA ILE A 173 -4.82 -4.77 -13.00
C ILE A 173 -4.87 -4.53 -14.50
N HIS A 174 -3.99 -3.64 -14.99
CA HIS A 174 -3.93 -3.34 -16.42
C HIS A 174 -3.60 -4.56 -17.27
N ASN A 175 -2.54 -5.28 -16.90
CA ASN A 175 -1.99 -6.38 -17.70
C ASN A 175 -2.77 -7.68 -17.59
N LYS A 176 -3.34 -7.99 -16.41
CA LYS A 176 -3.84 -9.34 -16.10
C LYS A 176 -5.34 -9.39 -15.82
N ILE A 177 -5.92 -8.36 -15.22
CA ILE A 177 -7.26 -8.45 -14.62
C ILE A 177 -8.34 -7.85 -15.51
N GLN A 178 -8.25 -6.56 -15.84
CA GLN A 178 -9.41 -5.81 -16.36
C GLN A 178 -9.90 -6.27 -17.75
N ASN A 179 -9.05 -6.96 -18.50
CA ASN A 179 -9.33 -7.46 -19.85
C ASN A 179 -9.51 -8.99 -19.90
N SER A 180 -9.68 -9.63 -18.74
CA SER A 180 -9.87 -11.08 -18.63
C SER A 180 -11.10 -11.42 -17.78
N PHE A 181 -11.41 -12.72 -17.65
CA PHE A 181 -12.48 -13.18 -16.76
C PHE A 181 -12.23 -12.82 -15.29
N LEU A 182 -10.97 -12.57 -14.91
CA LEU A 182 -10.58 -12.17 -13.56
C LEU A 182 -11.23 -10.85 -13.15
N LYS A 183 -11.56 -9.96 -14.11
CA LYS A 183 -12.35 -8.77 -13.83
C LYS A 183 -13.61 -9.13 -13.06
N ASN A 184 -14.34 -10.15 -13.49
CA ASN A 184 -15.61 -10.56 -12.86
C ASN A 184 -15.41 -11.32 -11.54
N GLN A 185 -14.19 -11.73 -11.21
CA GLN A 185 -13.85 -12.33 -9.90
C GLN A 185 -13.33 -11.27 -8.92
N MET A 186 -12.80 -10.15 -9.42
CA MET A 186 -12.24 -9.09 -8.59
C MET A 186 -13.35 -8.21 -8.00
N ILE A 187 -13.60 -8.29 -6.70
CA ILE A 187 -14.60 -7.47 -6.01
C ILE A 187 -14.31 -5.97 -6.19
N CYS A 188 -13.08 -5.55 -5.86
CA CYS A 188 -12.57 -4.19 -6.08
C CYS A 188 -11.04 -4.15 -5.91
N ALA A 189 -10.44 -3.01 -6.20
CA ALA A 189 -9.03 -2.74 -5.97
C ALA A 189 -8.82 -1.54 -5.03
N TYR A 190 -8.19 -1.77 -3.87
CA TYR A 190 -7.71 -0.72 -2.97
C TYR A 190 -6.25 -0.39 -3.30
N LEU A 191 -6.01 0.62 -4.14
CA LEU A 191 -4.69 1.05 -4.61
C LEU A 191 -4.25 2.33 -3.88
N ILE A 192 -3.94 2.22 -2.59
CA ILE A 192 -3.85 3.37 -1.68
C ILE A 192 -2.43 3.95 -1.65
N GLY A 193 -2.29 5.26 -1.45
CA GLY A 193 -0.98 5.89 -1.22
C GLY A 193 -0.08 5.97 -2.45
N TYR A 194 -0.61 5.80 -3.66
CA TYR A 194 0.15 6.09 -4.88
C TYR A 194 -0.69 6.88 -5.86
N ILE A 195 -0.06 7.82 -6.56
CA ILE A 195 -0.78 8.78 -7.40
C ILE A 195 -1.49 8.09 -8.57
N ILE A 196 -2.70 8.54 -8.85
CA ILE A 196 -3.44 8.25 -10.09
C ILE A 196 -3.97 9.59 -10.59
N PRO A 197 -3.20 10.33 -11.41
CA PRO A 197 -3.68 11.57 -12.02
C PRO A 197 -4.99 11.34 -12.76
N GLU A 198 -5.94 12.28 -12.67
CA GLU A 198 -7.25 12.14 -13.33
C GLU A 198 -7.13 11.83 -14.82
N ASN A 199 -6.20 12.51 -15.49
CA ASN A 199 -5.93 12.33 -16.93
C ASN A 199 -5.28 10.99 -17.28
N ASN A 200 -4.80 10.23 -16.29
CA ASN A 200 -4.21 8.91 -16.49
C ASN A 200 -5.18 7.77 -16.12
N PHE A 201 -6.31 8.06 -15.44
CA PHE A 201 -7.20 7.02 -14.93
C PHE A 201 -7.73 6.11 -16.05
N ASN A 202 -8.33 6.68 -17.09
CA ASN A 202 -8.89 5.91 -18.21
C ASN A 202 -7.82 5.22 -19.08
N ILE A 203 -6.57 5.69 -19.02
CA ILE A 203 -5.44 5.03 -19.69
C ILE A 203 -5.06 3.76 -18.92
N LEU A 204 -4.99 3.86 -17.59
CA LEU A 204 -4.68 2.73 -16.72
C LEU A 204 -5.84 1.73 -16.67
N PHE A 205 -7.08 2.22 -16.59
CA PHE A 205 -8.26 1.43 -16.28
C PHE A 205 -9.42 1.68 -17.26
N PRO A 206 -9.26 1.45 -18.57
CA PRO A 206 -10.33 1.66 -19.55
C PRO A 206 -11.60 0.84 -19.27
N ASN A 207 -11.49 -0.23 -18.47
CA ASN A 207 -12.60 -1.15 -18.18
C ASN A 207 -13.04 -1.17 -16.71
N LEU A 208 -12.54 -0.26 -15.87
CA LEU A 208 -12.97 -0.10 -14.47
C LEU A 208 -13.38 1.35 -14.21
N ASN A 209 -14.12 1.56 -13.12
CA ASN A 209 -14.50 2.90 -12.67
C ASN A 209 -13.76 3.28 -11.39
N ALA A 210 -13.54 4.58 -11.18
CA ALA A 210 -13.22 5.10 -9.85
C ALA A 210 -14.44 4.87 -8.94
N SER A 211 -14.22 4.48 -7.69
CA SER A 211 -15.32 4.20 -6.77
C SER A 211 -15.97 5.50 -6.25
N GLU A 212 -17.29 5.56 -6.37
CA GLU A 212 -18.17 6.65 -5.92
C GLU A 212 -19.20 6.20 -4.86
N SER A 213 -19.25 4.91 -4.53
CA SER A 213 -20.05 4.38 -3.44
C SER A 213 -19.34 3.28 -2.64
N SER A 214 -19.88 2.99 -1.45
CA SER A 214 -19.37 1.93 -0.57
C SER A 214 -19.61 0.50 -1.11
N THR A 215 -20.33 0.36 -2.22
CA THR A 215 -20.76 -0.93 -2.79
C THR A 215 -20.41 -1.09 -4.27
N ASP A 216 -19.67 -0.15 -4.87
CA ASP A 216 -19.26 -0.30 -6.27
C ASP A 216 -18.38 -1.55 -6.44
N LEU A 217 -18.67 -2.35 -7.45
CA LEU A 217 -17.89 -3.54 -7.78
C LEU A 217 -16.99 -3.25 -8.96
N HIS A 218 -15.91 -4.03 -9.11
CA HIS A 218 -14.97 -3.89 -10.22
C HIS A 218 -14.42 -2.45 -10.34
N SER A 219 -14.20 -1.82 -9.18
CA SER A 219 -13.83 -0.41 -9.07
C SER A 219 -12.47 -0.22 -8.42
N VAL A 220 -11.88 0.95 -8.65
CA VAL A 220 -10.62 1.37 -8.03
C VAL A 220 -10.92 2.37 -6.91
N VAL A 221 -10.41 2.06 -5.72
CA VAL A 221 -10.42 2.91 -4.53
C VAL A 221 -8.99 3.34 -4.26
N THR A 222 -8.76 4.64 -4.09
CA THR A 222 -7.44 5.19 -3.80
C THR A 222 -7.56 6.48 -3.01
N TRP A 223 -6.53 6.86 -2.26
CA TRP A 223 -6.39 8.18 -1.67
C TRP A 223 -4.93 8.41 -1.28
N ALA A 224 -4.58 9.65 -0.99
CA ALA A 224 -3.30 10.05 -0.39
C ALA A 224 -3.57 11.04 0.74
N THR A 225 -3.23 10.67 1.97
CA THR A 225 -3.61 11.38 3.19
C THR A 225 -2.61 12.48 3.54
N VAL A 226 -3.11 13.66 3.85
CA VAL A 226 -2.30 14.82 4.24
C VAL A 226 -3.00 15.61 5.36
N THR A 227 -2.26 16.46 6.06
CA THR A 227 -2.88 17.46 6.94
C THR A 227 -3.53 18.57 6.11
N GLU A 228 -4.60 19.18 6.61
CA GLU A 228 -5.25 20.35 5.99
C GLU A 228 -4.22 21.40 5.53
N GLY A 229 -4.33 21.84 4.27
CA GLY A 229 -3.44 22.85 3.69
C GLY A 229 -2.03 22.36 3.32
N HIS A 230 -1.74 21.07 3.43
CA HIS A 230 -0.44 20.55 3.01
C HIS A 230 -0.27 20.64 1.49
N LEU A 231 0.85 21.23 1.07
CA LEU A 231 1.30 21.22 -0.31
C LEU A 231 2.39 20.16 -0.49
N ARG A 232 2.26 19.37 -1.56
CA ARG A 232 3.26 18.36 -1.91
C ARG A 232 4.58 19.05 -2.26
N ASN A 233 5.63 18.67 -1.53
CA ASN A 233 6.96 19.25 -1.67
C ASN A 233 7.83 18.57 -2.74
N ARG A 234 7.38 17.42 -3.25
CA ARG A 234 8.11 16.64 -4.25
C ARG A 234 7.57 17.02 -5.62
N GLU A 235 8.41 17.49 -6.53
CA GLU A 235 7.97 17.94 -7.85
C GLU A 235 7.46 16.78 -8.72
N LYS A 236 8.21 15.66 -8.78
CA LYS A 236 7.89 14.52 -9.65
C LYS A 236 8.04 13.18 -8.97
N THR A 237 7.21 12.23 -9.37
CA THR A 237 7.40 10.80 -9.10
C THR A 237 7.28 10.00 -10.38
N ILE A 238 7.64 8.72 -10.32
CA ILE A 238 7.50 7.82 -11.45
C ILE A 238 6.05 7.33 -11.55
N ALA A 239 5.57 7.08 -12.76
CA ALA A 239 4.35 6.31 -13.00
C ALA A 239 4.60 5.35 -14.16
N TRP A 240 3.98 4.18 -14.08
CA TRP A 240 3.90 3.26 -15.20
C TRP A 240 2.62 3.57 -15.98
N LEU A 241 2.73 3.67 -17.29
CA LEU A 241 1.61 3.69 -18.23
C LEU A 241 1.81 2.56 -19.24
N PRO A 242 0.77 2.16 -20.00
CA PRO A 242 0.88 1.10 -21.00
C PRO A 242 1.98 1.34 -22.05
N ASP A 243 2.23 2.61 -22.39
CA ASP A 243 3.28 3.02 -23.33
C ASP A 243 4.68 3.14 -22.68
N GLY A 244 4.80 2.88 -21.38
CA GLY A 244 6.07 2.87 -20.65
C GLY A 244 6.12 3.79 -19.43
N TRP A 245 7.31 3.90 -18.86
CA TRP A 245 7.57 4.70 -17.66
C TRP A 245 7.64 6.20 -17.96
N VAL A 246 7.02 6.98 -17.09
CA VAL A 246 7.03 8.45 -17.16
C VAL A 246 7.32 9.06 -15.79
N LYS A 247 7.87 10.29 -15.78
CA LYS A 247 7.93 11.12 -14.56
C LYS A 247 6.72 12.05 -14.56
N VAL A 248 5.86 11.90 -13.57
CA VAL A 248 4.61 12.64 -13.42
C VAL A 248 4.79 13.74 -12.39
N ASP A 249 4.28 14.93 -12.70
CA ASP A 249 4.16 16.05 -11.78
C ASP A 249 3.19 15.72 -10.64
N MET A 250 3.69 15.79 -9.41
CA MET A 250 2.95 15.50 -8.18
C MET A 250 1.90 16.56 -7.83
N GLY A 251 1.95 17.73 -8.46
CA GLY A 251 0.95 18.80 -8.37
C GLY A 251 -0.29 18.56 -9.22
N LYS A 252 -0.29 17.56 -10.13
CA LYS A 252 -1.51 17.17 -10.85
C LYS A 252 -2.57 16.66 -9.88
N LYS A 253 -3.81 17.05 -10.14
CA LYS A 253 -4.98 16.52 -9.44
C LYS A 253 -5.06 15.01 -9.62
N ILE A 254 -5.22 14.31 -8.50
CA ILE A 254 -5.38 12.86 -8.47
C ILE A 254 -6.85 12.47 -8.24
N ILE A 255 -7.23 11.30 -8.72
CA ILE A 255 -8.46 10.63 -8.29
C ILE A 255 -8.28 10.20 -6.83
N SER A 256 -9.33 10.38 -6.03
CA SER A 256 -9.37 9.91 -4.64
C SER A 256 -10.79 9.52 -4.24
N THR A 257 -10.88 8.60 -3.29
CA THR A 257 -12.08 8.18 -2.58
C THR A 257 -11.92 8.56 -1.12
N ASN A 258 -12.90 9.24 -0.54
CA ASN A 258 -12.90 9.57 0.88
C ASN A 258 -13.21 8.28 1.67
N PRO A 259 -12.31 7.79 2.54
CA PRO A 259 -12.51 6.53 3.24
C PRO A 259 -13.53 6.60 4.39
N LEU A 260 -14.13 7.77 4.67
CA LEU A 260 -15.23 7.92 5.63
C LEU A 260 -16.60 7.98 4.95
N SER A 261 -16.68 8.53 3.73
CA SER A 261 -17.93 8.62 2.95
C SER A 261 -18.01 7.65 1.77
N TRP A 262 -16.90 7.03 1.39
CA TRP A 262 -16.74 6.09 0.27
C TRP A 262 -17.09 6.66 -1.11
N ASN A 263 -16.95 7.98 -1.27
CA ASN A 263 -17.20 8.71 -2.52
C ASN A 263 -16.19 9.86 -2.67
N SER A 264 -16.30 10.64 -3.75
CA SER A 264 -15.39 11.76 -4.00
C SER A 264 -15.70 13.05 -3.18
N SER A 265 -16.37 12.96 -2.02
CA SER A 265 -16.89 14.14 -1.31
C SER A 265 -15.79 15.08 -0.82
N SER A 266 -16.00 16.37 -1.10
CA SER A 266 -15.19 17.50 -0.63
C SER A 266 -15.69 18.13 0.66
N SER A 267 -16.78 17.61 1.24
CA SER A 267 -17.24 17.99 2.57
C SER A 267 -16.37 17.31 3.64
N TRP A 268 -16.25 17.95 4.80
CA TRP A 268 -15.62 17.30 5.96
C TRP A 268 -16.53 16.20 6.49
N HIS A 269 -15.97 15.00 6.66
CA HIS A 269 -16.62 13.85 7.28
C HIS A 269 -15.87 13.46 8.56
N ASP A 270 -16.60 13.31 9.65
CA ASP A 270 -16.04 12.93 10.94
C ASP A 270 -15.74 11.42 10.98
N ALA A 271 -14.61 11.07 11.58
CA ALA A 271 -14.20 9.68 11.73
C ALA A 271 -15.11 8.91 12.70
N LEU A 272 -15.56 9.57 13.76
CA LEU A 272 -16.47 8.97 14.74
C LEU A 272 -17.92 9.06 14.27
N PRO A 273 -18.78 8.08 14.63
CA PRO A 273 -18.47 6.85 15.38
C PRO A 273 -18.02 5.68 14.48
N ASN A 274 -17.86 5.90 13.18
CA ASN A 274 -17.81 4.84 12.17
C ASN A 274 -16.40 4.30 11.84
N ASN A 275 -15.36 4.89 12.44
CA ASN A 275 -13.97 4.53 12.19
C ASN A 275 -13.22 4.23 13.49
N LEU A 276 -12.22 3.36 13.37
CA LEU A 276 -11.21 3.11 14.38
C LEU A 276 -9.84 3.33 13.74
N ALA A 277 -9.15 4.38 14.17
CA ALA A 277 -7.74 4.55 13.88
C ALA A 277 -6.90 3.68 14.82
N ILE A 278 -5.85 3.04 14.29
CA ILE A 278 -4.97 2.17 15.05
C ILE A 278 -3.55 2.73 15.16
N THR A 279 -2.83 2.29 16.18
CA THR A 279 -1.41 2.60 16.38
C THR A 279 -0.65 1.33 16.69
N THR A 280 0.49 1.14 16.02
CA THR A 280 1.39 0.03 16.32
C THR A 280 2.17 0.28 17.61
N LYS A 281 2.25 -0.75 18.46
CA LYS A 281 3.23 -0.88 19.52
C LYS A 281 4.29 -1.88 19.09
N ALA A 282 5.55 -1.50 19.18
CA ALA A 282 6.67 -2.40 18.96
C ALA A 282 7.70 -2.19 20.07
N LYS A 283 8.07 -3.25 20.79
CA LYS A 283 9.10 -3.17 21.83
C LYS A 283 10.49 -3.13 21.18
N ASN A 284 11.35 -2.23 21.66
CA ASN A 284 12.74 -2.08 21.21
C ASN A 284 12.90 -1.83 19.70
N TYR A 285 11.90 -1.21 19.06
CA TYR A 285 11.93 -0.88 17.65
C TYR A 285 11.95 0.63 17.45
N ASN A 286 12.91 1.13 16.66
CA ASN A 286 12.98 2.54 16.31
C ASN A 286 12.29 2.77 14.96
N PHE A 287 11.05 3.26 14.99
CA PHE A 287 10.28 3.59 13.78
C PHE A 287 10.93 4.65 12.88
N ALA A 288 11.79 5.51 13.45
CA ALA A 288 12.49 6.56 12.71
C ALA A 288 13.77 6.07 12.05
N ASP A 289 14.35 4.96 12.50
CA ASP A 289 15.59 4.43 11.92
C ASP A 289 15.29 3.74 10.59
N ARG A 290 15.54 4.45 9.50
CA ARG A 290 15.42 3.94 8.12
C ARG A 290 16.64 3.16 7.66
N LEU A 291 17.76 3.27 8.37
CA LEU A 291 19.05 2.71 7.98
C LEU A 291 19.44 1.45 8.77
N ALA A 292 18.59 1.03 9.71
CA ALA A 292 18.64 -0.29 10.33
C ALA A 292 18.89 -1.36 9.24
N LYS A 293 19.85 -2.26 9.52
CA LYS A 293 20.27 -3.30 8.57
C LYS A 293 19.75 -4.68 8.94
N GLU A 294 19.72 -4.97 10.24
CA GLU A 294 19.35 -6.27 10.78
C GLU A 294 17.89 -6.29 11.21
N TYR A 295 17.30 -7.49 11.15
CA TYR A 295 16.02 -7.77 11.74
C TYR A 295 16.09 -7.63 13.27
N SER A 296 15.16 -6.87 13.83
CA SER A 296 15.07 -6.55 15.24
C SER A 296 14.43 -7.68 16.07
N GLY A 297 13.64 -8.56 15.44
CA GLY A 297 12.81 -9.53 16.17
C GLY A 297 11.78 -8.87 17.09
N SER A 298 11.46 -7.60 16.88
CA SER A 298 10.56 -6.86 17.75
C SER A 298 9.16 -7.46 17.74
N ILE A 299 8.62 -7.70 18.94
CA ILE A 299 7.22 -8.10 19.14
C ILE A 299 6.35 -6.86 18.86
N LYS A 300 5.43 -7.02 17.90
CA LYS A 300 4.57 -5.96 17.38
C LYS A 300 3.12 -6.30 17.71
N SER A 301 2.33 -5.30 18.06
CA SER A 301 0.87 -5.39 18.20
C SER A 301 0.23 -4.08 17.74
N ILE A 302 -1.08 -4.07 17.54
CA ILE A 302 -1.86 -2.85 17.27
C ILE A 302 -2.80 -2.57 18.43
N ILE A 303 -3.07 -1.29 18.67
CA ILE A 303 -4.06 -0.83 19.65
C ILE A 303 -4.89 0.30 19.05
N PRO A 304 -6.07 0.61 19.60
CA PRO A 304 -6.77 1.85 19.28
C PRO A 304 -5.87 3.07 19.51
N SER A 305 -5.81 3.98 18.54
CA SER A 305 -5.24 5.30 18.74
C SER A 305 -5.97 6.06 19.86
N ASN A 306 -5.24 6.95 20.55
CA ASN A 306 -5.85 7.86 21.51
C ASN A 306 -5.22 9.26 21.35
N PRO A 307 -5.98 10.29 20.98
CA PRO A 307 -7.44 10.31 20.73
C PRO A 307 -7.85 9.60 19.41
N GLN A 308 -9.15 9.41 19.18
CA GLN A 308 -9.74 8.91 17.92
C GLN A 308 -10.30 10.03 17.02
N ASP A 309 -10.46 11.22 17.57
CA ASP A 309 -11.13 12.35 16.94
C ASP A 309 -10.30 12.94 15.78
N PHE A 310 -10.86 12.90 14.57
CA PHE A 310 -10.43 13.64 13.39
C PHE A 310 -11.54 13.62 12.32
N CYS A 311 -11.39 14.47 11.31
CA CYS A 311 -12.24 14.45 10.11
C CYS A 311 -11.38 14.51 8.84
N CYS A 312 -11.97 14.14 7.70
CA CYS A 312 -11.30 14.22 6.41
C CYS A 312 -12.22 14.71 5.28
N ARG A 313 -11.62 15.30 4.24
CA ARG A 313 -12.29 15.67 2.99
C ARG A 313 -11.35 15.46 1.81
N ILE A 314 -11.90 15.33 0.61
CA ILE A 314 -11.09 15.47 -0.61
C ILE A 314 -10.96 16.95 -0.96
N ASN A 315 -9.73 17.41 -1.15
CA ASN A 315 -9.47 18.73 -1.67
C ASN A 315 -9.82 18.76 -3.18
N GLN A 316 -10.71 19.67 -3.59
CA GLN A 316 -11.23 19.73 -4.96
C GLN A 316 -10.18 20.14 -6.01
N GLU A 317 -9.12 20.83 -5.61
CA GLU A 317 -8.10 21.35 -6.52
C GLU A 317 -7.04 20.30 -6.84
N ASN A 318 -6.58 19.57 -5.82
CA ASN A 318 -5.46 18.63 -5.96
C ASN A 318 -5.82 17.15 -5.73
N GLY A 319 -7.04 16.87 -5.25
CA GLY A 319 -7.52 15.52 -5.00
C GLY A 319 -6.91 14.85 -3.75
N LEU A 320 -6.12 15.54 -2.94
CA LEU A 320 -5.56 14.99 -1.71
C LEU A 320 -6.64 14.80 -0.65
N LEU A 321 -6.47 13.77 0.18
CA LEU A 321 -7.32 13.53 1.33
C LEU A 321 -6.81 14.35 2.51
N GLU A 322 -7.37 15.54 2.70
CA GLU A 322 -7.02 16.43 3.80
C GLU A 322 -7.63 15.95 5.11
N THR A 323 -6.87 16.06 6.19
CA THR A 323 -7.27 15.64 7.53
C THR A 323 -6.97 16.72 8.56
N LYS A 324 -7.81 16.81 9.60
CA LYS A 324 -7.59 17.65 10.78
C LYS A 324 -8.29 17.09 12.01
N GLY A 325 -7.93 17.60 13.18
CA GLY A 325 -8.48 17.17 14.47
C GLY A 325 -7.39 16.63 15.41
N LYS A 326 -7.79 16.25 16.63
CA LYS A 326 -6.86 16.00 17.73
C LYS A 326 -5.89 14.84 17.46
N LEU A 327 -6.37 13.78 16.80
CA LEU A 327 -5.50 12.65 16.44
C LEU A 327 -4.47 13.07 15.38
N VAL A 328 -4.90 13.82 14.36
CA VAL A 328 -4.03 14.31 13.29
C VAL A 328 -2.96 15.24 13.85
N GLU A 329 -3.31 16.15 14.77
CA GLU A 329 -2.36 17.01 15.47
C GLU A 329 -1.33 16.22 16.28
N LYS A 330 -1.72 15.11 16.90
CA LYS A 330 -0.81 14.21 17.60
C LYS A 330 0.16 13.52 16.63
N ILE A 331 -0.36 12.98 15.53
CA ILE A 331 0.45 12.29 14.50
C ILE A 331 1.39 13.28 13.81
N ARG A 332 0.96 14.52 13.57
CA ARG A 332 1.74 15.57 12.92
C ARG A 332 3.08 15.83 13.60
N LYS A 333 3.18 15.59 14.91
CA LYS A 333 4.41 15.70 15.72
C LYS A 333 5.45 14.60 15.41
N LEU A 334 5.04 13.51 14.76
CA LEU A 334 5.90 12.37 14.40
C LEU A 334 6.47 12.46 12.99
N ILE A 335 6.00 13.43 12.19
CA ILE A 335 6.38 13.59 10.78
C ILE A 335 6.98 14.97 10.53
N ILE A 336 7.86 15.06 9.54
CA ILE A 336 8.55 16.31 9.19
C ILE A 336 7.62 17.21 8.36
N SER A 337 6.95 16.66 7.34
CA SER A 337 5.97 17.36 6.49
C SER A 337 4.53 17.18 6.98
N GLY A 338 3.56 17.76 6.27
CA GLY A 338 2.13 17.45 6.43
C GLY A 338 1.68 16.18 5.68
N ASP A 339 2.63 15.36 5.22
CA ASP A 339 2.36 14.13 4.46
C ASP A 339 2.14 12.96 5.43
N LEU A 340 0.95 12.37 5.39
CA LEU A 340 0.52 11.29 6.27
C LEU A 340 0.56 9.93 5.58
N HIS A 341 1.32 9.78 4.48
CA HIS A 341 1.44 8.55 3.67
C HIS A 341 1.61 7.24 4.46
N ASN A 342 2.42 7.24 5.53
CA ASN A 342 2.61 6.03 6.37
C ASN A 342 1.35 5.64 7.16
N PHE A 343 0.36 6.52 7.25
CA PHE A 343 -0.87 6.36 8.01
C PHE A 343 -2.11 6.23 7.12
N ASP A 344 -1.96 6.16 5.80
CA ASP A 344 -3.07 6.12 4.84
C ASP A 344 -4.11 5.04 5.14
N ILE A 345 -3.70 3.89 5.69
CA ILE A 345 -4.62 2.82 6.07
C ILE A 345 -4.87 2.81 7.58
N SER A 346 -3.85 3.02 8.41
CA SER A 346 -4.00 2.92 9.87
C SER A 346 -4.92 3.98 10.46
N LEU A 347 -5.02 5.17 9.85
CA LEU A 347 -5.99 6.20 10.24
C LEU A 347 -7.44 5.76 9.98
N PHE A 348 -7.66 4.92 8.98
CA PHE A 348 -8.99 4.54 8.48
C PHE A 348 -9.26 3.03 8.61
N TRP A 349 -8.53 2.35 9.50
CA TRP A 349 -8.50 0.89 9.59
C TRP A 349 -9.90 0.31 9.82
N GLY A 350 -10.66 0.87 10.77
CA GLY A 350 -12.01 0.43 11.06
C GLY A 350 -12.99 0.69 9.91
N SER A 351 -12.90 1.86 9.28
CA SER A 351 -13.75 2.19 8.13
C SER A 351 -13.48 1.25 6.95
N LEU A 352 -12.21 1.02 6.62
CA LEU A 352 -11.80 0.10 5.55
C LEU A 352 -12.33 -1.31 5.80
N ARG A 353 -12.16 -1.82 7.01
CA ARG A 353 -12.70 -3.11 7.43
C ARG A 353 -14.21 -3.21 7.21
N ALA A 354 -14.96 -2.17 7.59
CA ALA A 354 -16.40 -2.12 7.37
C ALA A 354 -16.76 -2.05 5.88
N ASN A 355 -15.97 -1.37 5.05
CA ASN A 355 -16.23 -1.28 3.62
C ASN A 355 -15.94 -2.58 2.87
N VAL A 356 -14.88 -3.30 3.23
CA VAL A 356 -14.60 -4.64 2.70
C VAL A 356 -15.82 -5.54 2.89
N LYS A 357 -16.41 -5.55 4.09
CA LYS A 357 -17.64 -6.29 4.37
C LYS A 357 -18.82 -5.87 3.49
N ARG A 358 -19.03 -4.55 3.29
CA ARG A 358 -20.11 -4.05 2.42
C ARG A 358 -19.92 -4.48 0.96
N ARG A 359 -18.69 -4.45 0.44
CA ARG A 359 -18.42 -4.83 -0.95
C ARG A 359 -18.50 -6.34 -1.16
N ILE A 360 -18.03 -7.14 -0.20
CA ILE A 360 -18.22 -8.59 -0.22
C ILE A 360 -19.71 -8.93 -0.25
N ASN A 361 -20.51 -8.33 0.64
CA ASN A 361 -21.96 -8.55 0.68
C ASN A 361 -22.71 -8.01 -0.56
N ALA A 362 -22.15 -7.05 -1.29
CA ALA A 362 -22.73 -6.55 -2.53
C ALA A 362 -22.37 -7.43 -3.74
N PHE A 363 -21.29 -8.21 -3.63
CA PHE A 363 -20.78 -9.06 -4.69
C PHE A 363 -21.39 -10.47 -4.67
N ILE A 364 -21.56 -11.04 -3.47
CA ILE A 364 -22.19 -12.35 -3.21
C ILE A 364 -23.71 -12.15 -3.13
#